data_AF-A0A803LVM4-F1
#
_entry.id   AF-A0A803LVM4-F1
#
_cell.length_a   1.000
_cell.length_b   1.000
_cell.length_c   1.000
_cell.angle_alpha   90.00
_cell.angle_beta   90.00
_cell.angle_gamma   90.00
#
_symmetry.space_group_name_H-M   'P 1'
#
loop_
_entity.id
_entity.type
_entity.pdbx_description
1 polymer ?
#
loop_
_entity_poly.entity_id
_entity_poly.type
_entity_poly.pdbx_seq_one_letter_code
_entity_poly.pdbx_strand_id
1 'polypeptide(L)'
;MSTQELSAIGYDNKSPKFNGNNYAWWKNRIQNVIMGIDYECWLVVKNGPNIILKTDVEGNQVPKKDSELVIADYKLLEKNAKAMSILQQAIGDFRKEECQKEVNNECMGSEGRKRVYGVTNYLETMFIKVQLPWNVIIPCEHMDVKGLMLQKSVILRLMEDFAAKKATKELGYLLAVTTLDNIGEGRVRQQSGDVLFPVTFSCLTFKIFRGEVLEGTVHKVLRHGVFLRSGPIETIFLSAQKMPGYQHVPGENPMFISEKQSKIEKDVVVRFCVIGTKWVETEREFQAVVGLEGDFLGPV
;
A
#
# COMPACT_ATOMS: atom_id res chain seq x y z
N MET A 1 -39.32 1.54 -17.59
CA MET A 1 -38.43 2.26 -16.66
C MET A 1 -37.12 2.48 -17.36
N SER A 2 -36.76 3.73 -17.61
CA SER A 2 -35.53 4.06 -18.33
C SER A 2 -34.31 3.85 -17.43
N THR A 3 -33.13 3.68 -18.03
CA THR A 3 -31.85 3.54 -17.33
C THR A 3 -31.55 4.73 -16.39
N GLN A 4 -32.22 5.87 -16.58
CA GLN A 4 -32.12 7.05 -15.71
C GLN A 4 -32.97 6.95 -14.44
N GLU A 5 -33.97 6.08 -14.38
CA GLU A 5 -34.82 5.92 -13.18
C GLU A 5 -34.23 4.93 -12.17
N LEU A 6 -33.39 3.98 -12.62
CA LEU A 6 -32.72 3.01 -11.76
C LEU A 6 -31.57 3.62 -10.92
N SER A 7 -30.99 4.74 -11.36
CA SER A 7 -29.95 5.45 -10.59
C SER A 7 -30.50 6.15 -9.34
N ALA A 8 -31.80 6.50 -9.32
CA ALA A 8 -32.45 7.17 -8.20
C ALA A 8 -32.74 6.25 -7.00
N ILE A 9 -32.70 4.93 -7.17
CA ILE A 9 -32.98 3.92 -6.13
C ILE A 9 -31.68 3.37 -5.51
N GLY A 10 -30.51 3.93 -5.83
CA GLY A 10 -29.25 3.59 -5.15
C GLY A 10 -28.76 2.15 -5.37
N TYR A 11 -29.10 1.51 -6.50
CA TYR A 11 -28.55 0.22 -6.93
C TYR A 11 -27.43 0.38 -7.96
N ASP A 12 -26.49 1.30 -7.71
CA ASP A 12 -25.25 1.32 -8.47
C ASP A 12 -24.31 0.21 -7.92
N ASN A 13 -24.01 -0.82 -8.72
CA ASN A 13 -23.10 -1.92 -8.36
C ASN A 13 -21.63 -1.47 -8.33
N LYS A 14 -21.36 -0.19 -8.55
CA LYS A 14 -20.02 0.39 -8.48
C LYS A 14 -19.61 0.60 -7.03
N SER A 15 -18.42 0.10 -6.67
CA SER A 15 -17.83 0.34 -5.35
C SER A 15 -17.71 1.84 -5.08
N PRO A 16 -18.27 2.37 -3.97
CA PRO A 16 -18.10 3.77 -3.63
C PRO A 16 -16.65 4.04 -3.26
N LYS A 17 -16.04 5.09 -3.84
CA LYS A 17 -14.70 5.54 -3.45
C LYS A 17 -14.74 6.12 -2.03
N PHE A 18 -13.82 5.70 -1.16
CA PHE A 18 -13.67 6.30 0.16
C PHE A 18 -13.09 7.70 0.03
N ASN A 19 -13.75 8.70 0.63
CA ASN A 19 -13.35 10.10 0.57
C ASN A 19 -12.91 10.66 1.95
N GLY A 20 -12.66 9.78 2.92
CA GLY A 20 -12.25 10.15 4.27
C GLY A 20 -13.40 10.47 5.25
N ASN A 21 -14.64 10.61 4.78
CA ASN A 21 -15.80 10.94 5.59
C ASN A 21 -16.84 9.81 5.64
N ASN A 22 -17.64 9.76 6.70
CA ASN A 22 -18.79 8.84 6.86
C ASN A 22 -18.44 7.34 6.66
N TYR A 23 -17.43 6.88 7.40
CA TYR A 23 -16.94 5.49 7.35
C TYR A 23 -18.04 4.43 7.58
N ALA A 24 -18.99 4.69 8.47
CA ALA A 24 -20.07 3.75 8.77
C ALA A 24 -20.97 3.49 7.55
N TRP A 25 -21.33 4.54 6.81
CA TRP A 25 -22.08 4.41 5.56
C TRP A 25 -21.23 3.71 4.49
N TRP A 26 -19.98 4.13 4.30
CA TRP A 26 -19.08 3.55 3.31
C TRP A 26 -18.86 2.05 3.54
N LYS A 27 -18.64 1.64 4.79
CA LYS A 27 -18.46 0.25 5.21
C LYS A 27 -19.69 -0.61 4.89
N ASN A 28 -20.89 -0.14 5.24
CA ASN A 28 -22.12 -0.86 4.92
C ASN A 28 -22.34 -0.95 3.41
N ARG A 29 -22.00 0.11 2.67
CA ARG A 29 -22.18 0.13 1.21
C ARG A 29 -21.19 -0.78 0.50
N ILE A 30 -19.91 -0.78 0.86
CA ILE A 30 -18.93 -1.66 0.22
C ILE A 30 -19.18 -3.13 0.55
N GLN A 31 -19.63 -3.45 1.76
CA GLN A 31 -20.09 -4.79 2.13
C GLN A 31 -21.23 -5.24 1.21
N ASN A 32 -22.26 -4.41 1.03
CA ASN A 32 -23.39 -4.75 0.16
C ASN A 32 -22.98 -4.92 -1.32
N VAL A 33 -22.04 -4.10 -1.81
CA VAL A 33 -21.52 -4.21 -3.18
C VAL A 33 -20.70 -5.50 -3.36
N ILE A 34 -19.78 -5.83 -2.44
CA ILE A 34 -18.97 -7.06 -2.54
C ILE A 34 -19.88 -8.30 -2.46
N MET A 35 -20.81 -8.33 -1.50
CA MET A 35 -21.77 -9.43 -1.37
C MET A 35 -22.66 -9.58 -2.63
N GLY A 36 -23.01 -8.47 -3.27
CA GLY A 36 -23.79 -8.47 -4.51
C GLY A 36 -23.00 -8.87 -5.77
N ILE A 37 -21.69 -8.64 -5.79
CA ILE A 37 -20.80 -9.03 -6.90
C ILE A 37 -20.40 -10.51 -6.79
N ASP A 38 -19.93 -10.93 -5.62
CA ASP A 38 -19.43 -12.28 -5.37
C ASP A 38 -19.33 -12.53 -3.86
N TYR A 39 -20.24 -13.35 -3.32
CA TYR A 39 -20.28 -13.64 -1.88
C TYR A 39 -19.00 -14.35 -1.39
N GLU A 40 -18.33 -15.14 -2.23
CA GLU A 40 -17.06 -15.77 -1.85
C GLU A 40 -15.94 -14.74 -1.70
N CYS A 41 -15.95 -13.69 -2.53
CA CYS A 41 -15.05 -12.55 -2.32
C CYS A 41 -15.35 -11.83 -1.00
N TRP A 42 -16.62 -11.72 -0.60
CA TRP A 42 -16.97 -11.19 0.73
C TRP A 42 -16.43 -12.07 1.86
N LEU A 43 -16.52 -13.39 1.72
CA LEU A 43 -15.93 -14.32 2.68
C LEU A 43 -14.40 -14.17 2.76
N VAL A 44 -13.73 -13.93 1.64
CA VAL A 44 -12.29 -13.62 1.61
C VAL A 44 -11.98 -12.29 2.32
N VAL A 45 -12.76 -11.24 2.07
CA VAL A 45 -12.58 -9.96 2.76
C VAL A 45 -12.81 -10.09 4.27
N LYS A 46 -13.79 -10.90 4.67
CA LYS A 46 -14.17 -11.11 6.07
C LYS A 46 -13.18 -12.02 6.83
N ASN A 47 -12.75 -13.11 6.20
CA ASN A 47 -12.00 -14.19 6.86
C ASN A 47 -10.50 -14.19 6.49
N GLY A 48 -10.10 -13.36 5.52
CA GLY A 48 -8.74 -13.32 4.97
C GLY A 48 -8.60 -14.07 3.64
N PRO A 49 -7.50 -13.86 2.91
CA PRO A 49 -7.21 -14.55 1.66
C PRO A 49 -7.07 -16.05 1.90
N ASN A 50 -7.57 -16.85 0.95
CA ASN A 50 -7.35 -18.28 0.93
C ASN A 50 -5.86 -18.58 0.80
N ILE A 51 -5.29 -19.25 1.80
CA ILE A 51 -3.91 -19.71 1.78
C ILE A 51 -3.90 -21.15 1.29
N ILE A 52 -3.15 -21.42 0.23
CA ILE A 52 -3.06 -22.77 -0.35
C ILE A 52 -2.02 -23.56 0.44
N LEU A 53 -2.50 -24.52 1.23
CA LEU A 53 -1.67 -25.35 2.10
C LEU A 53 -1.58 -26.78 1.56
N LYS A 54 -0.46 -27.45 1.87
CA LYS A 54 -0.26 -28.90 1.76
C LYS A 54 0.11 -29.46 3.12
N THR A 55 -0.11 -30.76 3.28
CA THR A 55 0.39 -31.49 4.43
C THR A 55 1.81 -31.97 4.13
N ASP A 56 2.77 -31.63 4.99
CA ASP A 56 4.12 -32.17 4.89
C ASP A 56 4.18 -33.63 5.37
N VAL A 57 5.37 -34.23 5.26
CA VAL A 57 5.64 -35.61 5.70
C VAL A 57 5.48 -35.82 7.20
N GLU A 58 5.42 -34.74 7.99
CA GLU A 58 5.26 -34.74 9.45
C GLU A 58 3.81 -34.45 9.88
N GLY A 59 2.90 -34.24 8.93
CA GLY A 59 1.48 -33.95 9.19
C GLY A 59 1.16 -32.48 9.39
N ASN A 60 2.12 -31.56 9.25
CA ASN A 60 1.89 -30.13 9.42
C ASN A 60 1.35 -29.48 8.15
N GLN A 61 0.52 -28.45 8.31
CA GLN A 61 -0.01 -27.65 7.20
C GLN A 61 0.99 -26.56 6.80
N VAL A 62 1.59 -26.69 5.61
CA VAL A 62 2.60 -25.75 5.07
C VAL A 62 2.14 -25.16 3.74
N PRO A 63 2.50 -23.91 3.38
CA PRO A 63 2.15 -23.34 2.09
C PRO A 63 2.68 -24.16 0.91
N LYS A 64 1.83 -24.37 -0.11
CA LYS A 64 2.26 -24.98 -1.37
C LYS A 64 3.23 -24.05 -2.10
N LYS A 65 4.21 -24.66 -2.78
CA LYS A 65 5.08 -23.94 -3.72
C LYS A 65 4.35 -23.76 -5.05
N ASP A 66 4.72 -22.75 -5.82
CA ASP A 66 4.08 -22.45 -7.12
C ASP A 66 4.09 -23.63 -8.09
N SER A 67 5.15 -24.45 -8.06
CA SER A 67 5.27 -25.66 -8.88
C SER A 67 4.31 -26.79 -8.49
N GLU A 68 3.63 -26.67 -7.35
CA GLU A 68 2.75 -27.70 -6.76
C GLU A 68 1.27 -27.27 -6.82
N LEU A 69 0.96 -26.11 -7.41
CA LEU A 69 -0.39 -25.59 -7.50
C LEU A 69 -1.20 -26.34 -8.56
N VAL A 70 -2.40 -26.78 -8.18
CA VAL A 70 -3.37 -27.41 -9.08
C VAL A 70 -4.45 -26.41 -9.52
N ILE A 71 -5.20 -26.74 -10.56
CA ILE A 71 -6.27 -25.90 -11.14
C ILE A 71 -7.25 -25.38 -10.07
N ALA A 72 -7.57 -26.18 -9.06
CA ALA A 72 -8.44 -25.78 -7.95
C ALA A 72 -7.81 -24.68 -7.07
N ASP A 73 -6.49 -24.71 -6.87
CA ASP A 73 -5.76 -23.71 -6.09
C ASP A 73 -5.78 -22.35 -6.80
N TYR A 74 -5.62 -22.34 -8.12
CA TYR A 74 -5.69 -21.12 -8.92
C TYR A 74 -7.05 -20.42 -8.81
N LYS A 75 -8.16 -21.17 -8.74
CA LYS A 75 -9.49 -20.57 -8.53
C LYS A 75 -9.60 -19.84 -7.19
N LEU A 76 -9.00 -20.38 -6.12
CA LEU A 76 -8.98 -19.74 -4.81
C LEU A 76 -8.09 -18.49 -4.80
N LEU A 77 -6.95 -18.53 -5.48
CA LEU A 77 -6.06 -17.38 -5.67
C LEU A 77 -6.72 -16.28 -6.53
N GLU A 78 -7.44 -16.65 -7.59
CA GLU A 78 -8.25 -15.72 -8.39
C GLU A 78 -9.32 -15.02 -7.56
N LYS A 79 -9.98 -15.75 -6.65
CA LYS A 79 -10.95 -15.17 -5.71
C LYS A 79 -10.30 -14.17 -4.75
N ASN A 80 -9.09 -14.46 -4.27
CA ASN A 80 -8.30 -13.50 -3.49
C ASN A 80 -7.97 -12.25 -4.30
N ALA A 81 -7.50 -12.42 -5.52
CA ALA A 81 -7.15 -11.31 -6.41
C ALA A 81 -8.37 -10.44 -6.76
N LYS A 82 -9.52 -11.07 -7.01
CA LYS A 82 -10.80 -10.40 -7.29
C LYS A 82 -11.30 -9.62 -6.09
N ALA A 83 -11.27 -10.21 -4.88
CA ALA A 83 -11.61 -9.51 -3.64
C ALA A 83 -10.72 -8.27 -3.41
N MET A 84 -9.41 -8.42 -3.63
CA MET A 84 -8.44 -7.33 -3.52
C MET A 84 -8.70 -6.22 -4.55
N SER A 85 -9.01 -6.59 -5.79
CA SER A 85 -9.33 -5.62 -6.85
C SER A 85 -10.56 -4.78 -6.50
N ILE A 86 -11.63 -5.41 -5.98
CA ILE A 86 -12.86 -4.70 -5.59
C ILE A 86 -12.58 -3.72 -4.44
N LEU A 87 -11.77 -4.13 -3.45
CA LEU A 87 -11.36 -3.25 -2.34
C LEU A 87 -10.49 -2.08 -2.82
N GLN A 88 -9.51 -2.34 -3.69
CA GLN A 88 -8.66 -1.30 -4.27
C GLN A 88 -9.49 -0.25 -5.02
N GLN A 89 -10.47 -0.69 -5.81
CA GLN A 89 -11.39 0.21 -6.50
C GLN A 89 -12.26 1.04 -5.52
N ALA A 90 -12.64 0.46 -4.38
CA ALA A 90 -13.42 1.11 -3.34
C ALA A 90 -12.65 2.14 -2.51
N ILE A 91 -11.33 2.00 -2.41
CA ILE A 91 -10.48 2.91 -1.63
C ILE A 91 -10.09 4.16 -2.45
N GLY A 92 -10.11 4.09 -3.79
CA GLY A 92 -9.69 5.19 -4.66
C GLY A 92 -8.25 5.04 -5.17
N ASP A 93 -7.87 5.81 -6.20
CA ASP A 93 -6.74 5.53 -7.11
C ASP A 93 -5.38 5.28 -6.42
N PHE A 94 -5.05 4.00 -6.27
CA PHE A 94 -3.70 3.47 -6.32
C PHE A 94 -3.58 2.76 -7.68
N ARG A 95 -3.37 3.51 -8.78
CA ARG A 95 -3.37 2.90 -10.11
C ARG A 95 -1.98 2.45 -10.54
N LYS A 96 -1.91 1.17 -10.91
CA LYS A 96 -0.86 0.49 -11.65
C LYS A 96 -0.94 0.91 -13.12
N GLU A 97 0.11 1.52 -13.63
CA GLU A 97 0.54 1.51 -15.03
C GLU A 97 2.06 1.23 -14.92
N GLU A 98 2.71 0.23 -15.52
CA GLU A 98 2.50 -0.56 -16.72
C GLU A 98 3.05 -1.98 -16.47
N CYS A 99 2.36 -3.04 -16.90
CA CYS A 99 3.01 -4.35 -17.07
C CYS A 99 2.21 -5.20 -18.06
N GLN A 100 2.17 -4.76 -19.31
CA GLN A 100 1.80 -5.59 -20.45
C GLN A 100 2.32 -4.92 -21.71
N LYS A 101 3.54 -5.31 -22.10
CA LYS A 101 4.04 -5.44 -23.48
C LYS A 101 5.55 -5.68 -23.43
N GLU A 102 5.96 -6.94 -23.30
CA GLU A 102 7.15 -7.47 -23.98
C GLU A 102 6.93 -8.97 -24.20
N VAL A 103 6.25 -9.30 -25.29
CA VAL A 103 6.33 -10.64 -25.91
C VAL A 103 6.66 -10.38 -27.37
N ASN A 104 7.74 -11.02 -27.82
CA ASN A 104 8.30 -11.07 -29.18
C ASN A 104 9.38 -10.03 -29.50
N ASN A 105 10.64 -10.41 -29.29
CA ASN A 105 11.50 -10.89 -30.39
C ASN A 105 12.87 -11.33 -29.87
N GLU A 106 13.17 -12.62 -29.95
CA GLU A 106 14.54 -13.12 -29.99
C GLU A 106 15.10 -12.93 -31.40
N CYS A 107 16.33 -12.40 -31.52
CA CYS A 107 17.23 -12.75 -32.62
C CYS A 107 18.69 -12.68 -32.17
N MET A 108 19.44 -13.68 -32.64
CA MET A 108 20.75 -14.17 -32.24
C MET A 108 21.94 -13.21 -32.43
N GLY A 109 23.02 -13.39 -31.64
CA GLY A 109 24.36 -12.93 -32.02
C GLY A 109 25.43 -12.89 -30.93
N SER A 110 26.15 -14.00 -30.75
CA SER A 110 27.55 -14.15 -30.25
C SER A 110 27.96 -13.70 -28.83
N GLU A 111 28.30 -14.74 -28.05
CA GLU A 111 29.42 -14.87 -27.09
C GLU A 111 29.56 -13.91 -25.89
N GLY A 112 29.25 -14.46 -24.71
CA GLY A 112 29.82 -13.99 -23.44
C GLY A 112 28.88 -14.13 -22.25
N ARG A 113 29.23 -15.03 -21.32
CA ARG A 113 28.77 -15.06 -19.91
C ARG A 113 27.31 -15.45 -19.65
N LYS A 114 27.04 -16.76 -19.53
CA LYS A 114 25.80 -17.25 -18.88
C LYS A 114 25.91 -17.10 -17.36
N ARG A 115 25.53 -15.93 -16.83
CA ARG A 115 24.85 -15.85 -15.54
C ARG A 115 23.36 -15.77 -15.87
N VAL A 116 22.64 -16.85 -15.57
CA VAL A 116 21.18 -16.89 -15.63
C VAL A 116 20.67 -15.91 -14.56
N TYR A 117 20.38 -14.68 -14.94
CA TYR A 117 19.47 -13.83 -14.18
C TYR A 117 18.07 -14.30 -14.54
N GLY A 118 17.52 -15.16 -13.68
CA GLY A 118 16.09 -15.44 -13.69
C GLY A 118 15.34 -14.12 -13.52
N VAL A 119 14.35 -13.93 -14.37
CA VAL A 119 13.46 -12.76 -14.38
C VAL A 119 12.57 -12.81 -13.14
N THR A 120 13.11 -12.31 -12.04
CA THR A 120 12.40 -11.86 -10.84
C THR A 120 13.28 -10.76 -10.29
N ASN A 121 12.97 -9.48 -10.57
CA ASN A 121 13.36 -8.29 -9.78
C ASN A 121 13.19 -6.97 -10.54
N TYR A 122 11.96 -6.67 -11.00
CA TYR A 122 11.56 -5.29 -11.33
C TYR A 122 10.42 -4.78 -10.43
N LEU A 123 10.08 -5.55 -9.39
CA LEU A 123 9.20 -5.14 -8.29
C LEU A 123 9.87 -5.38 -6.93
N GLU A 124 11.19 -5.15 -6.81
CA GLU A 124 11.78 -4.83 -5.48
C GLU A 124 11.44 -3.36 -5.14
N THR A 125 10.16 -3.06 -5.31
CA THR A 125 9.50 -1.77 -5.28
C THR A 125 9.47 -1.24 -3.86
N MET A 126 9.42 0.08 -3.75
CA MET A 126 9.03 0.90 -2.59
C MET A 126 8.09 0.25 -1.56
N PHE A 127 7.22 -0.68 -1.98
CA PHE A 127 6.39 -1.51 -1.13
C PHE A 127 7.11 -2.78 -0.66
N ILE A 128 7.38 -2.86 0.64
CA ILE A 128 8.15 -3.96 1.24
C ILE A 128 7.23 -4.76 2.15
N LYS A 129 7.16 -6.08 1.94
CA LYS A 129 6.53 -6.98 2.90
C LYS A 129 7.55 -7.34 3.97
N VAL A 130 7.23 -7.09 5.24
CA VAL A 130 8.11 -7.32 6.38
C VAL A 130 7.38 -8.13 7.45
N GLN A 131 8.07 -9.10 8.04
CA GLN A 131 7.58 -9.81 9.22
C GLN A 131 8.15 -9.18 10.48
N LEU A 132 7.30 -8.85 11.46
CA LEU A 132 7.67 -8.14 12.67
C LEU A 132 7.24 -8.90 13.93
N PRO A 133 8.14 -8.99 14.94
CA PRO A 133 7.76 -9.37 16.28
C PRO A 133 7.15 -8.18 17.03
N TRP A 134 6.15 -8.43 17.87
CA TRP A 134 5.47 -7.40 18.65
C TRP A 134 4.89 -7.97 19.93
N ASN A 135 4.79 -7.15 20.97
CA ASN A 135 4.17 -7.54 22.23
C ASN A 135 2.82 -6.83 22.34
N VAL A 136 1.74 -7.61 22.31
CA VAL A 136 0.38 -7.10 22.48
C VAL A 136 -0.01 -7.23 23.95
N ILE A 137 -0.39 -6.13 24.57
CA ILE A 137 -0.82 -6.12 25.97
C ILE A 137 -2.35 -6.06 26.01
N ILE A 138 -2.97 -7.07 26.62
CA ILE A 138 -4.41 -7.15 26.78
C ILE A 138 -4.73 -6.91 28.26
N PRO A 139 -5.50 -5.84 28.58
CA PRO A 139 -6.00 -5.62 29.93
C PRO A 139 -6.82 -6.81 30.43
N CYS A 140 -6.69 -7.16 31.72
CA CYS A 140 -7.42 -8.28 32.31
C CYS A 140 -8.95 -8.13 32.18
N GLU A 141 -9.45 -6.90 32.20
CA GLU A 141 -10.87 -6.54 31.99
C GLU A 141 -11.39 -6.94 30.60
N HIS A 142 -10.49 -7.06 29.62
CA HIS A 142 -10.80 -7.43 28.23
C HIS A 142 -10.51 -8.90 27.92
N MET A 143 -10.13 -9.69 28.94
CA MET A 143 -9.94 -11.12 28.81
C MET A 143 -11.23 -11.88 29.15
N ASP A 144 -11.88 -12.43 28.13
CA ASP A 144 -13.05 -13.32 28.32
C ASP A 144 -12.59 -14.77 28.50
N VAL A 145 -13.25 -15.47 29.43
CA VAL A 145 -12.92 -16.83 29.92
C VAL A 145 -13.18 -17.91 28.85
N LYS A 146 -13.90 -17.56 27.77
CA LYS A 146 -14.17 -18.43 26.61
C LYS A 146 -13.21 -18.08 25.47
N GLY A 147 -12.08 -18.81 25.37
CA GLY A 147 -10.91 -18.53 24.51
C GLY A 147 -11.08 -18.15 23.02
N LEU A 148 -12.28 -18.23 22.42
CA LEU A 148 -12.57 -17.68 21.09
C LEU A 148 -12.44 -16.15 21.00
N MET A 149 -12.59 -15.43 22.12
CA MET A 149 -12.47 -13.96 22.17
C MET A 149 -11.02 -13.48 22.31
N LEU A 150 -10.07 -14.37 22.67
CA LEU A 150 -8.69 -13.98 22.92
C LEU A 150 -7.96 -13.58 21.64
N GLN A 151 -8.03 -14.41 20.60
CA GLN A 151 -7.42 -14.10 19.30
C GLN A 151 -7.97 -12.79 18.73
N LYS A 152 -9.28 -12.56 18.89
CA LYS A 152 -9.93 -11.32 18.49
C LYS A 152 -9.37 -10.12 19.26
N SER A 153 -9.22 -10.23 20.59
CA SER A 153 -8.62 -9.17 21.42
C SER A 153 -7.16 -8.90 21.03
N VAL A 154 -6.37 -9.94 20.75
CA VAL A 154 -4.98 -9.81 20.26
C VAL A 154 -4.95 -9.08 18.92
N ILE A 155 -5.80 -9.47 17.97
CA ILE A 155 -5.87 -8.84 16.64
C ILE A 155 -6.31 -7.38 16.76
N LEU A 156 -7.38 -7.09 17.50
CA LEU A 156 -7.89 -5.73 17.67
C LEU A 156 -6.82 -4.82 18.27
N ARG A 157 -6.15 -5.29 19.32
CA ARG A 157 -5.11 -4.51 20.00
C ARG A 157 -3.86 -4.35 19.13
N LEU A 158 -3.43 -5.40 18.43
CA LEU A 158 -2.33 -5.31 17.47
C LEU A 158 -2.64 -4.26 16.38
N MET A 159 -3.84 -4.30 15.82
CA MET A 159 -4.25 -3.36 14.77
C MET A 159 -4.29 -1.92 15.28
N GLU A 160 -4.79 -1.70 16.51
CA GLU A 160 -4.79 -0.39 17.16
C GLU A 160 -3.38 0.14 17.40
N ASP A 161 -2.51 -0.67 18.03
CA ASP A 161 -1.12 -0.31 18.31
C ASP A 161 -0.30 -0.11 17.01
N PHE A 162 -0.61 -0.88 15.96
CA PHE A 162 0.02 -0.74 14.64
C PHE A 162 -0.42 0.54 13.94
N ALA A 163 -1.73 0.83 13.91
CA ALA A 163 -2.28 2.03 13.29
C ALA A 163 -1.80 3.33 13.97
N ALA A 164 -1.48 3.27 15.27
CA ALA A 164 -0.88 4.38 16.00
C ALA A 164 0.56 4.69 15.57
N LYS A 165 1.25 3.76 14.87
CA LYS A 165 2.62 3.97 14.37
C LYS A 165 2.62 4.40 12.90
N LYS A 166 3.10 5.62 12.64
CA LYS A 166 3.22 6.18 11.28
C LYS A 166 4.30 5.51 10.43
N ALA A 167 5.55 5.55 10.89
CA ALA A 167 6.70 5.02 10.14
C ALA A 167 7.86 4.62 11.07
N THR A 168 8.80 3.87 10.52
CA THR A 168 10.13 3.63 11.10
C THR A 168 11.22 3.98 10.11
N LYS A 169 12.42 4.32 10.62
CA LYS A 169 13.57 4.67 9.78
C LYS A 169 14.00 3.51 8.89
N GLU A 170 13.94 2.29 9.43
CA GLU A 170 14.41 1.08 8.76
C GLU A 170 13.41 0.61 7.69
N LEU A 171 12.11 0.61 8.01
CA LEU A 171 11.09 -0.05 7.20
C LEU A 171 10.24 0.91 6.37
N GLY A 172 10.29 2.21 6.64
CA GLY A 172 9.43 3.19 5.98
C GLY A 172 8.09 3.36 6.69
N TYR A 173 7.11 3.87 5.94
CA TYR A 173 5.74 4.06 6.40
C TYR A 173 5.05 2.71 6.59
N LEU A 174 4.45 2.51 7.75
CA LEU A 174 3.70 1.29 8.05
C LEU A 174 2.30 1.44 7.44
N LEU A 175 1.94 0.60 6.48
CA LEU A 175 0.68 0.76 5.75
C LEU A 175 -0.42 -0.12 6.31
N ALA A 176 -0.17 -1.43 6.39
CA ALA A 176 -1.19 -2.39 6.80
C ALA A 176 -0.57 -3.68 7.32
N VAL A 177 -1.18 -4.23 8.36
CA VAL A 177 -0.97 -5.64 8.74
C VAL A 177 -1.64 -6.51 7.68
N THR A 178 -0.91 -7.48 7.15
CA THR A 178 -1.36 -8.38 6.08
C THR A 178 -1.77 -9.75 6.61
N THR A 179 -0.99 -10.31 7.54
CA THR A 179 -1.24 -11.61 8.16
C THR A 179 -0.78 -11.56 9.61
N LEU A 180 -1.51 -12.27 10.48
CA LEU A 180 -1.03 -12.60 11.82
C LEU A 180 -0.47 -14.02 11.74
N ASP A 181 0.84 -14.15 11.92
CA ASP A 181 1.55 -15.39 11.61
C ASP A 181 1.61 -16.31 12.84
N ASN A 182 1.87 -15.75 14.02
CA ASN A 182 1.89 -16.51 15.27
C ASN A 182 1.43 -15.66 16.46
N ILE A 183 0.76 -16.30 17.42
CA ILE A 183 0.45 -15.77 18.75
C ILE A 183 1.08 -16.73 19.76
N GLY A 184 2.14 -16.27 20.44
CA GLY A 184 2.77 -17.04 21.51
C GLY A 184 1.97 -17.00 22.82
N GLU A 185 2.42 -17.78 23.79
CA GLU A 185 1.74 -17.91 25.08
C GLU A 185 1.68 -16.58 25.86
N GLY A 186 0.51 -16.32 26.44
CA GLY A 186 0.25 -15.14 27.25
C GLY A 186 1.01 -15.15 28.57
N ARG A 187 1.65 -14.03 28.90
CA ARG A 187 2.41 -13.85 30.14
C ARG A 187 1.76 -12.78 31.00
N VAL A 188 1.35 -13.14 32.21
CA VAL A 188 0.74 -12.20 33.17
C VAL A 188 1.81 -11.25 33.71
N ARG A 189 1.54 -9.95 33.68
CA ARG A 189 2.40 -8.91 34.24
C ARG A 189 2.12 -8.78 35.74
N GLN A 190 3.16 -8.95 36.57
CA GLN A 190 3.04 -9.01 38.03
C GLN A 190 2.44 -7.75 38.69
N GLN A 191 2.52 -6.58 38.04
CA GLN A 191 2.06 -5.31 38.62
C GLN A 191 0.63 -4.92 38.24
N SER A 192 0.20 -5.22 37.00
CA SER A 192 -1.11 -4.79 36.50
C SER A 192 -2.12 -5.93 36.35
N GLY A 193 -1.66 -7.19 36.32
CA GLY A 193 -2.52 -8.34 35.98
C GLY A 193 -2.86 -8.45 34.50
N ASP A 194 -2.41 -7.51 33.66
CA ASP A 194 -2.55 -7.58 32.20
C ASP A 194 -1.76 -8.77 31.64
N VAL A 195 -2.20 -9.26 30.49
CA VAL A 195 -1.51 -10.36 29.80
C VAL A 195 -0.82 -9.86 28.55
N LEU A 196 0.46 -10.16 28.45
CA LEU A 196 1.31 -9.87 27.30
C LEU A 196 1.36 -11.09 26.38
N PHE A 197 0.99 -10.91 25.13
CA PHE A 197 1.10 -11.91 24.07
C PHE A 197 2.21 -11.51 23.09
N PRO A 198 3.29 -12.29 22.97
CA PRO A 198 4.26 -12.09 21.90
C PRO A 198 3.64 -12.57 20.59
N VAL A 199 3.58 -11.71 19.59
CA VAL A 199 3.03 -12.00 18.27
C VAL A 199 4.07 -11.80 17.19
N THR A 200 3.96 -12.57 16.11
CA THR A 200 4.65 -12.27 14.85
C THR A 200 3.60 -12.07 13.77
N PHE A 201 3.77 -11.03 12.96
CA PHE A 201 2.82 -10.70 11.90
C PHE A 201 3.59 -10.14 10.70
N SER A 202 3.01 -10.30 9.51
CA SER A 202 3.52 -9.67 8.31
C SER A 202 2.77 -8.38 8.03
N CYS A 203 3.47 -7.31 7.69
CA CYS A 203 2.90 -6.05 7.25
C CYS A 203 3.49 -5.57 5.93
N LEU A 204 2.72 -4.74 5.24
CA LEU A 204 3.17 -3.97 4.10
C LEU A 204 3.68 -2.62 4.57
N THR A 205 4.87 -2.24 4.11
CA THR A 205 5.46 -0.94 4.36
C THR A 205 5.75 -0.23 3.05
N PHE A 206 5.93 1.09 3.10
CA PHE A 206 6.31 1.92 1.96
C PHE A 206 7.53 2.76 2.29
N LYS A 207 8.59 2.64 1.49
CA LYS A 207 9.83 3.37 1.66
C LYS A 207 10.35 3.84 0.32
N ILE A 208 10.74 5.11 0.27
CA ILE A 208 11.38 5.69 -0.91
C ILE A 208 12.89 5.57 -0.83
N PHE A 209 13.50 5.38 -1.99
CA PHE A 209 14.94 5.26 -2.16
C PHE A 209 15.45 6.29 -3.17
N ARG A 210 16.73 6.65 -3.03
CA ARG A 210 17.42 7.51 -3.99
C ARG A 210 17.45 6.85 -5.37
N GLY A 211 17.13 7.62 -6.39
CA GLY A 211 17.09 7.18 -7.79
C GLY A 211 15.72 6.72 -8.26
N GLU A 212 14.74 6.57 -7.36
CA GLU A 212 13.38 6.19 -7.75
C GLU A 212 12.66 7.35 -8.43
N VAL A 213 11.82 7.01 -9.41
CA VAL A 213 10.92 7.96 -10.07
C VAL A 213 9.52 7.79 -9.51
N LEU A 214 8.93 8.87 -9.02
CA LEU A 214 7.57 8.91 -8.49
C LEU A 214 6.78 10.05 -9.10
N GLU A 215 5.47 10.00 -8.91
CA GLU A 215 4.56 11.11 -9.18
C GLU A 215 4.03 11.67 -7.87
N GLY A 216 3.95 13.00 -7.79
CA GLY A 216 3.36 13.65 -6.64
C GLY A 216 2.64 14.93 -7.01
N THR A 217 1.64 15.28 -6.21
CA THR A 217 0.81 16.47 -6.40
C THR A 217 1.44 17.67 -5.72
N VAL A 218 1.51 18.80 -6.42
CA VAL A 218 2.02 20.05 -5.86
C VAL A 218 1.07 20.54 -4.76
N HIS A 219 1.58 20.62 -3.54
CA HIS A 219 0.86 21.16 -2.41
C HIS A 219 1.03 22.67 -2.26
N LYS A 220 2.26 23.16 -2.43
CA LYS A 220 2.62 24.56 -2.16
C LYS A 220 3.73 25.02 -3.09
N VAL A 221 3.57 26.19 -3.69
CA VAL A 221 4.57 26.82 -4.56
C VAL A 221 5.23 27.98 -3.82
N LEU A 222 6.56 28.06 -3.89
CA LEU A 222 7.38 29.12 -3.32
C LEU A 222 8.40 29.60 -4.36
N ARG A 223 8.97 30.79 -4.13
CA ARG A 223 10.01 31.35 -5.03
C ARG A 223 11.21 30.42 -5.23
N HIS A 224 11.59 29.66 -4.21
CA HIS A 224 12.78 28.80 -4.22
C HIS A 224 12.48 27.35 -4.63
N GLY A 225 11.22 26.97 -4.86
CA GLY A 225 10.85 25.61 -5.21
C GLY A 225 9.39 25.29 -4.90
N VAL A 226 9.04 24.02 -5.06
CA VAL A 226 7.68 23.52 -4.80
C VAL A 226 7.71 22.37 -3.80
N PHE A 227 6.69 22.35 -2.93
CA PHE A 227 6.41 21.21 -2.06
C PHE A 227 5.39 20.31 -2.73
N LEU A 228 5.72 19.02 -2.79
CA LEU A 228 4.94 17.95 -3.38
C LEU A 228 4.51 16.96 -2.30
N ARG A 229 3.41 16.25 -2.56
CA ARG A 229 3.00 15.06 -1.79
C ARG A 229 2.94 13.85 -2.71
N SER A 230 3.47 12.72 -2.25
CA SER A 230 3.41 11.46 -2.96
C SER A 230 3.12 10.32 -1.99
N GLY A 231 1.94 9.72 -2.10
CA GLY A 231 1.47 8.70 -1.17
C GLY A 231 1.51 9.18 0.29
N PRO A 232 2.12 8.43 1.22
CA PRO A 232 2.19 8.82 2.63
C PRO A 232 3.25 9.91 2.93
N ILE A 233 4.00 10.37 1.92
CA ILE A 233 5.04 11.38 2.10
C ILE A 233 4.45 12.75 1.81
N GLU A 234 4.38 13.58 2.85
CA GLU A 234 3.81 14.92 2.75
C GLU A 234 4.84 16.01 2.44
N THR A 235 6.12 15.72 2.67
CA THR A 235 7.22 16.69 2.62
C THR A 235 8.26 16.32 1.57
N ILE A 236 7.90 16.50 0.30
CA ILE A 236 8.83 16.39 -0.83
C ILE A 236 9.15 17.78 -1.34
N PHE A 237 10.43 18.14 -1.42
CA PHE A 237 10.86 19.45 -1.86
C PHE A 237 11.60 19.35 -3.21
N LEU A 238 11.06 20.05 -4.21
CA LEU A 238 11.67 20.23 -5.52
C LEU A 238 12.22 21.66 -5.62
N SER A 239 13.55 21.78 -5.58
CA SER A 239 14.25 23.07 -5.67
C SER A 239 14.13 23.66 -7.07
N ALA A 240 14.03 25.00 -7.16
CA ALA A 240 14.10 25.73 -8.43
C ALA A 240 15.39 25.43 -9.22
N GLN A 241 16.49 25.14 -8.52
CA GLN A 241 17.76 24.74 -9.15
C GLN A 241 17.68 23.36 -9.85
N LYS A 242 16.70 22.54 -9.48
CA LYS A 242 16.47 21.19 -10.02
C LYS A 242 15.29 21.15 -11.00
N MET A 243 14.87 22.31 -11.50
CA MET A 243 13.83 22.50 -12.51
C MET A 243 14.39 23.29 -13.71
N PRO A 244 15.32 22.71 -14.51
CA PRO A 244 15.93 23.44 -15.63
C PRO A 244 14.85 23.87 -16.64
N GLY A 245 14.94 25.12 -17.10
CA GLY A 245 14.00 25.68 -18.07
C GLY A 245 12.67 26.17 -17.49
N TYR A 246 12.47 26.12 -16.17
CA TYR A 246 11.30 26.69 -15.49
C TYR A 246 11.64 28.02 -14.80
N GLN A 247 10.75 29.01 -14.93
CA GLN A 247 10.85 30.30 -14.26
C GLN A 247 9.68 30.52 -13.31
N HIS A 248 9.96 31.05 -12.12
CA HIS A 248 8.94 31.35 -11.13
C HIS A 248 8.17 32.63 -11.48
N VAL A 249 6.85 32.54 -11.50
CA VAL A 249 5.93 33.66 -11.66
C VAL A 249 5.23 33.93 -10.32
N PRO A 250 5.48 35.08 -9.68
CA PRO A 250 4.78 35.46 -8.45
C PRO A 250 3.36 35.95 -8.75
N GLY A 251 2.46 35.84 -7.79
CA GLY A 251 1.08 36.32 -7.89
C GLY A 251 0.17 35.70 -6.83
N GLU A 252 -1.15 35.89 -6.98
CA GLU A 252 -2.15 35.19 -6.15
C GLU A 252 -2.07 33.67 -6.34
N ASN A 253 -1.77 33.23 -7.56
CA ASN A 253 -1.53 31.84 -7.92
C ASN A 253 -0.06 31.68 -8.37
N PRO A 254 0.89 31.53 -7.43
CA PRO A 254 2.29 31.37 -7.77
C PRO A 254 2.52 30.05 -8.51
N MET A 255 3.37 30.09 -9.53
CA MET A 255 3.61 28.95 -10.41
C MET A 255 5.02 28.98 -11.01
N PHE A 256 5.47 27.85 -11.54
CA PHE A 256 6.64 27.79 -12.42
C PHE A 256 6.18 27.50 -13.86
N ILE A 257 6.71 28.24 -14.82
CA ILE A 257 6.38 28.09 -16.25
C ILE A 257 7.64 27.83 -17.07
N SER A 258 7.56 26.91 -18.03
CA SER A 258 8.64 26.66 -19.00
C SER A 258 8.42 27.40 -20.32
N GLU A 259 9.49 27.52 -21.11
CA GLU A 259 9.42 28.07 -22.48
C GLU A 259 8.43 27.31 -23.38
N LYS A 260 8.21 26.02 -23.10
CA LYS A 260 7.25 25.15 -23.81
C LYS A 260 5.81 25.29 -23.27
N GLN A 261 5.54 26.32 -22.46
CA GLN A 261 4.26 26.56 -21.78
C GLN A 261 3.80 25.45 -20.82
N SER A 262 4.71 24.58 -20.38
CA SER A 262 4.41 23.63 -19.30
C SER A 262 4.40 24.35 -17.96
N LYS A 263 3.47 23.97 -17.07
CA LYS A 263 3.17 24.70 -15.83
C LYS A 263 3.27 23.76 -14.63
N ILE A 264 3.91 24.23 -13.57
CA ILE A 264 3.90 23.61 -12.24
C ILE A 264 3.23 24.60 -11.30
N GLU A 265 1.98 24.32 -10.97
CA GLU A 265 1.16 25.11 -10.04
C GLU A 265 0.49 24.17 -9.04
N LYS A 266 -0.24 24.75 -8.07
CA LYS A 266 -0.93 23.97 -7.04
C LYS A 266 -1.85 22.92 -7.69
N ASP A 267 -1.88 21.73 -7.09
CA ASP A 267 -2.70 20.59 -7.50
C ASP A 267 -2.29 19.90 -8.82
N VAL A 268 -1.24 20.36 -9.51
CA VAL A 268 -0.63 19.66 -10.66
C VAL A 268 0.15 18.43 -10.19
N VAL A 269 0.06 17.34 -10.96
CA VAL A 269 0.88 16.14 -10.77
C VAL A 269 2.20 16.32 -11.49
N VAL A 270 3.30 16.06 -10.78
CA VAL A 270 4.66 16.16 -11.31
C VAL A 270 5.35 14.82 -11.12
N ARG A 271 5.90 14.27 -12.19
CA ARG A 271 6.81 13.14 -12.19
C ARG A 271 8.23 13.62 -11.91
N PHE A 272 8.87 13.08 -10.87
CA PHE A 272 10.18 13.49 -10.41
C PHE A 272 11.06 12.30 -10.01
N CYS A 273 12.37 12.52 -9.99
CA CYS A 273 13.35 11.55 -9.49
C CYS A 273 13.84 11.93 -8.09
N VAL A 274 13.93 10.94 -7.19
CA VAL A 274 14.41 11.12 -5.81
C VAL A 274 15.92 11.28 -5.78
N ILE A 275 16.39 12.45 -5.33
CA ILE A 275 17.83 12.73 -5.19
C ILE A 275 18.32 12.28 -3.81
N GLY A 276 17.50 12.48 -2.77
CA GLY A 276 17.86 12.11 -1.41
C GLY A 276 16.68 12.14 -0.46
N THR A 277 16.83 11.43 0.66
CA THR A 277 15.81 11.26 1.68
C THR A 277 16.40 11.51 3.05
N LYS A 278 15.63 12.11 3.95
CA LYS A 278 16.01 12.38 5.33
C LYS A 278 14.91 11.86 6.26
N TRP A 279 15.30 11.08 7.27
CA TRP A 279 14.41 10.67 8.35
C TRP A 279 14.31 11.77 9.40
N VAL A 280 13.08 12.07 9.84
CA VAL A 280 12.81 13.00 10.94
C VAL A 280 12.18 12.22 12.08
N GLU A 281 12.92 12.08 13.19
CA GLU A 281 12.55 11.21 14.32
C GLU A 281 11.31 11.73 15.05
N THR A 282 11.19 13.04 15.23
CA THR A 282 10.13 13.67 16.03
C THR A 282 8.75 13.46 15.41
N GLU A 283 8.62 13.63 14.09
CA GLU A 283 7.37 13.48 13.33
C GLU A 283 7.19 12.06 12.76
N ARG A 284 8.21 11.20 12.92
CA ARG A 284 8.30 9.85 12.34
C ARG A 284 7.94 9.87 10.86
N GLU A 285 8.66 10.68 10.09
CA GLU A 285 8.41 10.86 8.67
C GLU A 285 9.69 11.00 7.85
N PHE A 286 9.53 10.82 6.54
CA PHE A 286 10.59 11.03 5.57
C PHE A 286 10.38 12.35 4.83
N GLN A 287 11.43 13.15 4.77
CA GLN A 287 11.54 14.29 3.87
C GLN A 287 12.34 13.86 2.65
N ALA A 288 11.95 14.32 1.47
CA ALA A 288 12.65 14.01 0.23
C ALA A 288 13.06 15.28 -0.51
N VAL A 289 14.24 15.25 -1.13
CA VAL A 289 14.66 16.24 -2.14
C VAL A 289 14.65 15.55 -3.50
N VAL A 290 14.03 16.19 -4.47
CA VAL A 290 13.76 15.60 -5.79
C VAL A 290 14.18 16.55 -6.91
N GLY A 291 14.27 16.02 -8.13
CA GLY A 291 14.63 16.80 -9.31
C GLY A 291 13.92 16.34 -10.58
N LEU A 292 13.96 17.22 -11.59
CA LEU A 292 13.44 16.97 -12.94
C LEU A 292 14.57 16.78 -13.97
N GLU A 293 15.76 16.43 -13.50
CA GLU A 293 16.93 16.14 -14.35
C GLU A 293 16.81 14.70 -14.89
N GLY A 294 16.33 14.55 -16.12
CA GLY A 294 16.16 13.25 -16.79
C GLY A 294 15.07 13.29 -17.85
N ASP A 295 15.04 12.27 -18.70
CA ASP A 295 14.00 12.12 -19.72
C ASP A 295 12.66 11.77 -19.06
N PHE A 296 11.56 12.29 -19.63
CA PHE A 296 10.18 12.02 -19.19
C PHE A 296 9.81 12.50 -17.77
N LEU A 297 10.58 13.42 -17.16
CA LEU A 297 10.25 14.06 -15.89
C LEU A 297 9.57 15.42 -16.10
N GLY A 298 8.73 15.83 -15.15
CA GLY A 298 7.96 17.08 -15.19
C GLY A 298 6.46 16.87 -14.97
N PRO A 299 5.63 17.90 -15.25
CA PRO A 299 4.18 17.79 -15.20
C PRO A 299 3.63 16.65 -16.08
N VAL A 300 2.62 15.93 -15.57
CA VAL A 300 1.93 14.82 -16.23
C VAL A 300 0.56 15.26 -16.74
#